data_AF-A0A959XS59-F1
#
_entry.id   AF-A0A959XS59-F1
#
_cell.length_a   1.000
_cell.length_b   1.000
_cell.length_c   1.000
_cell.angle_alpha   90.00
_cell.angle_beta   90.00
_cell.angle_gamma   90.00
#
_symmetry.space_group_name_H-M   'P 1'
#
loop_
_entity.id
_entity.type
_entity.pdbx_description
1 polymer ?
#
loop_
_entity_poly.entity_id
_entity_poly.type
_entity_poly.pdbx_seq_one_letter_code
_entity_poly.pdbx_strand_id
1 'polypeptide(L)'
;MLAPRHPIEPLSAFECEYLDWYVRVHDTVGEPFDPRLCVQLARAQWRDRPQLAEAFARCTTQWPRREEGLYTTFMAPRHKAERWRFAGNLFLMHPEWGELLVDVIHDPEGPGGLAIGGIEYLDRVRRSVMAENREPYWPAGDAVPTSAAPPRAQLRIVHVGNVARDRCVHRPPGV
;
A
#
# COMPACT_ATOMS: atom_id res chain seq x y z
N MET A 1 -0.72 -35.46 -12.20
CA MET A 1 -1.20 -34.70 -13.37
C MET A 1 -1.97 -33.49 -12.85
N LEU A 2 -1.47 -32.27 -13.06
CA LEU A 2 -2.17 -31.04 -12.71
C LEU A 2 -3.15 -30.71 -13.85
N ALA A 3 -4.41 -30.41 -13.52
CA ALA A 3 -5.40 -29.99 -14.51
C ALA A 3 -4.92 -28.72 -15.25
N PRO A 4 -5.16 -28.60 -16.56
CA PRO A 4 -4.80 -27.41 -17.31
C PRO A 4 -5.50 -26.20 -16.71
N ARG A 5 -4.72 -25.15 -16.40
CA ARG A 5 -5.29 -23.86 -15.99
C ARG A 5 -6.13 -23.34 -17.17
N HIS A 6 -7.42 -23.09 -16.94
CA HIS A 6 -8.26 -22.44 -17.93
C HIS A 6 -7.62 -21.10 -18.34
N PRO A 7 -7.55 -20.78 -19.64
CA PRO A 7 -7.07 -19.48 -20.08
C PRO A 7 -7.99 -18.42 -19.48
N ILE A 8 -7.38 -17.44 -18.81
CA ILE A 8 -8.11 -16.27 -18.32
C ILE A 8 -8.47 -15.47 -19.56
N GLU A 9 -9.75 -15.39 -19.89
CA GLU A 9 -10.21 -14.57 -21.00
C GLU A 9 -9.84 -13.10 -20.77
N PRO A 10 -9.39 -12.38 -21.81
CA PRO A 10 -9.13 -10.96 -21.70
C PRO A 10 -10.43 -10.20 -21.39
N LEU A 11 -10.33 -9.16 -20.57
CA LEU A 11 -11.47 -8.31 -20.23
C LEU A 11 -12.06 -7.69 -21.49
N SER A 12 -13.39 -7.66 -21.55
CA SER A 12 -14.12 -6.92 -22.57
C SER A 12 -13.92 -5.41 -22.41
N ALA A 13 -14.18 -4.66 -23.48
CA ALA A 13 -14.12 -3.19 -23.46
C ALA A 13 -15.05 -2.59 -22.38
N PHE A 14 -16.23 -3.19 -22.19
CA PHE A 14 -17.18 -2.79 -21.14
C PHE A 14 -16.62 -3.04 -19.74
N GLU A 15 -15.98 -4.19 -19.48
CA GLU A 15 -15.38 -4.49 -18.17
C GLU A 15 -14.20 -3.56 -17.87
N CYS A 16 -13.38 -3.22 -18.87
CA CYS A 16 -12.34 -2.21 -18.72
C CYS A 16 -12.92 -0.84 -18.39
N GLU A 17 -13.95 -0.40 -19.12
CA GLU A 17 -14.61 0.89 -18.87
C GLU A 17 -15.30 0.94 -17.50
N TYR A 18 -15.94 -0.16 -17.09
CA TYR A 18 -16.54 -0.31 -15.77
C TYR A 18 -15.50 -0.29 -14.67
N LEU A 19 -14.37 -0.98 -14.82
CA LEU A 19 -13.28 -0.97 -13.85
C LEU A 19 -12.64 0.42 -13.76
N ASP A 20 -12.46 1.11 -14.88
CA ASP A 20 -11.96 2.48 -14.89
C ASP A 20 -12.95 3.42 -14.19
N TRP A 21 -14.26 3.30 -14.46
CA TRP A 21 -15.28 4.04 -13.72
C TRP A 21 -15.27 3.69 -12.23
N TYR A 22 -15.20 2.41 -11.90
CA TYR A 22 -15.21 1.91 -10.52
C TYR A 22 -13.99 2.40 -9.75
N VAL A 23 -12.79 2.36 -10.35
CA VAL A 23 -11.58 2.95 -9.76
C VAL A 23 -11.73 4.47 -9.69
N ARG A 24 -12.23 5.17 -10.71
CA ARG A 24 -12.45 6.63 -10.64
C ARG A 24 -13.42 7.04 -9.52
N VAL A 25 -14.44 6.22 -9.24
CA VAL A 25 -15.50 6.52 -8.27
C VAL A 25 -15.18 6.00 -6.88
N HIS A 26 -14.46 4.88 -6.78
CA HIS A 26 -14.16 4.16 -5.54
C HIS A 26 -12.68 4.18 -5.13
N ASP A 27 -11.79 4.80 -5.91
CA ASP A 27 -10.49 5.30 -5.42
C ASP A 27 -10.74 6.64 -4.71
N THR A 28 -11.50 6.50 -3.63
CA THR A 28 -12.37 7.50 -3.02
C THR A 28 -11.64 8.76 -2.62
N VAL A 29 -12.34 9.88 -2.70
CA VAL A 29 -12.15 11.11 -1.89
C VAL A 29 -11.52 10.71 -0.55
N GLY A 30 -10.23 11.01 -0.35
CA GLY A 30 -9.45 10.42 0.73
C GLY A 30 -10.08 10.64 2.11
N GLU A 31 -9.66 9.87 3.09
CA GLU A 31 -10.19 9.94 4.44
C GLU A 31 -9.59 11.17 5.16
N PRO A 32 -10.35 11.88 6.01
CA PRO A 32 -9.79 12.93 6.84
C PRO A 32 -8.65 12.38 7.71
N PHE A 33 -7.58 13.16 7.84
CA PHE A 33 -6.44 12.87 8.70
C PHE A 33 -6.18 14.05 9.62
N ASP A 34 -5.96 13.79 10.91
CA ASP A 34 -5.54 14.80 11.88
C ASP A 34 -4.01 14.78 12.01
N PRO A 35 -3.29 15.77 11.46
CA PRO A 35 -1.84 15.77 11.50
C PRO A 35 -1.25 16.27 12.82
N ARG A 36 -2.05 16.76 13.77
CA ARG A 36 -1.55 17.52 14.92
C ARG A 36 -0.47 16.79 15.71
N LEU A 37 -0.66 15.49 15.98
CA LEU A 37 0.33 14.70 16.71
C LEU A 37 1.62 14.52 15.89
N CYS A 38 1.53 14.20 14.60
CA CYS A 38 2.69 14.11 13.72
C CYS A 38 3.47 15.44 13.65
N VAL A 39 2.76 16.58 13.59
CA VAL A 39 3.38 17.92 13.63
C VAL A 39 4.15 18.13 14.93
N GLN A 40 3.56 17.80 16.08
CA GLN A 40 4.21 17.93 17.38
C GLN A 40 5.47 17.05 17.48
N LEU A 41 5.38 15.79 17.03
CA LEU A 41 6.49 14.86 17.04
C LEU A 41 7.61 15.31 16.09
N ALA A 42 7.28 15.76 14.88
CA ALA A 42 8.25 16.28 13.92
C ALA A 42 9.01 17.49 14.49
N ARG A 43 8.31 18.43 15.15
CA ARG A 43 8.95 19.56 15.85
C ARG A 43 9.90 19.11 16.95
N ALA A 44 9.54 18.06 17.68
CA ALA A 44 10.33 17.57 18.80
C ALA A 44 11.58 16.79 18.35
N GLN A 45 11.45 15.96 17.31
CA GLN A 45 12.47 14.98 16.88
C GLN A 45 13.35 15.50 15.74
N TRP A 46 12.85 16.38 14.87
CA TRP A 46 13.58 16.94 13.72
C TRP A 46 13.74 18.45 13.86
N ARG A 47 14.31 18.88 14.99
CA ARG A 47 14.43 20.31 15.36
C ARG A 47 15.22 21.14 14.34
N ASP A 48 16.15 20.50 13.63
CA ASP A 48 16.95 21.09 12.56
C ASP A 48 16.22 21.20 11.22
N ARG A 49 14.98 20.69 11.12
CA ARG A 49 14.19 20.60 9.88
C ARG A 49 12.73 21.04 10.10
N PRO A 50 12.49 22.29 10.53
CA PRO A 50 11.15 22.79 10.84
C PRO A 50 10.16 22.65 9.67
N GLN A 51 10.63 22.72 8.43
CA GLN A 51 9.82 22.54 7.22
C GLN A 51 9.10 21.19 7.16
N LEU A 52 9.61 20.14 7.81
CA LEU A 52 8.96 18.82 7.84
C LEU A 52 7.69 18.83 8.72
N ALA A 53 7.69 19.60 9.80
CA ALA A 53 6.50 19.77 10.62
C ALA A 53 5.43 20.57 9.86
N GLU A 54 5.83 21.57 9.08
CA GLU A 54 4.91 22.31 8.20
C GLU A 54 4.37 21.44 7.07
N ALA A 55 5.21 20.57 6.49
CA ALA A 55 4.77 19.58 5.50
C ALA A 55 3.73 18.62 6.09
N PHE A 56 3.95 18.11 7.32
CA PHE A 56 2.93 17.31 8.02
C PHE A 56 1.64 18.07 8.27
N ALA A 57 1.70 19.36 8.60
CA ALA A 57 0.49 20.16 8.85
C ALA A 57 -0.44 20.26 7.62
N ARG A 58 0.09 20.04 6.42
CA ARG A 58 -0.68 20.00 5.16
C ARG A 58 -1.29 18.63 4.86
N CYS A 59 -0.87 17.58 5.56
CA CYS A 59 -1.47 16.26 5.49
C CYS A 59 -2.81 16.30 6.24
N THR A 60 -3.89 16.69 5.59
CA THR A 60 -5.25 16.69 6.19
C THR A 60 -6.14 15.61 5.61
N THR A 61 -5.66 14.90 4.60
CA THR A 61 -6.33 13.81 3.91
C THR A 61 -5.36 12.66 3.71
N GLN A 62 -5.85 11.44 3.84
CA GLN A 62 -5.07 10.22 3.72
C GLN A 62 -5.75 9.17 2.84
N TRP A 63 -4.96 8.30 2.26
CA TRP A 63 -5.40 7.09 1.55
C TRP A 63 -4.71 5.88 2.17
N PRO A 64 -5.33 5.23 3.17
CA PRO A 64 -4.77 4.04 3.78
C PRO A 64 -4.79 2.87 2.79
N ARG A 65 -3.70 2.11 2.69
CA ARG A 65 -3.70 0.85 1.93
C ARG A 65 -4.48 -0.21 2.71
N ARG A 66 -5.75 -0.39 2.38
CA ARG A 66 -6.70 -1.23 3.13
C ARG A 66 -6.35 -2.71 3.19
N GLU A 67 -5.68 -3.25 2.17
CA GLU A 67 -5.38 -4.69 2.09
C GLU A 67 -4.30 -5.14 3.10
N GLU A 68 -3.44 -4.22 3.54
CA GLU A 68 -2.29 -4.57 4.39
C GLU A 68 -2.23 -3.71 5.67
N GLY A 69 -2.79 -2.49 5.66
CA GLY A 69 -2.74 -1.58 6.81
C GLY A 69 -1.31 -1.19 7.22
N LEU A 70 -0.34 -1.41 6.33
CA LEU A 70 1.10 -1.20 6.53
C LEU A 70 1.55 0.18 6.05
N TYR A 71 0.78 0.83 5.19
CA TYR A 71 1.16 2.09 4.57
C TYR A 71 -0.04 3.04 4.41
N THR A 72 0.21 4.32 4.63
CA THR A 72 -0.75 5.42 4.40
C THR A 72 -0.12 6.45 3.48
N THR A 73 -0.76 6.80 2.36
CA THR A 73 -0.32 7.91 1.50
C THR A 73 -1.05 9.20 1.90
N PHE A 74 -0.42 10.35 1.75
CA PHE A 74 -1.07 11.67 1.87
C PHE A 74 -1.31 12.34 0.52
N MET A 75 -1.09 11.58 -0.56
CA MET A 75 -1.33 11.99 -1.93
C MET A 75 -2.35 11.03 -2.55
N ALA A 76 -3.34 11.60 -3.24
CA ALA A 76 -4.32 10.82 -3.98
C ALA A 76 -3.62 9.86 -4.95
N PRO A 77 -3.99 8.56 -4.99
CA PRO A 77 -3.27 7.56 -5.79
C PRO A 77 -3.16 7.91 -7.28
N ARG A 78 -4.20 8.54 -7.85
CA ARG A 78 -4.19 9.05 -9.24
C ARG A 78 -3.05 10.03 -9.53
N HIS A 79 -2.65 10.83 -8.54
CA HIS A 79 -1.62 11.87 -8.69
C HIS A 79 -0.22 11.34 -8.35
N LYS A 80 -0.13 10.13 -7.78
CA LYS A 80 1.13 9.57 -7.30
C LYS A 80 2.16 9.43 -8.43
N ALA A 81 1.78 8.86 -9.57
CA ALA A 81 2.74 8.62 -10.65
C ALA A 81 3.39 9.92 -11.19
N GLU A 82 2.66 11.03 -11.21
CA GLU A 82 3.12 12.29 -11.79
C GLU A 82 3.82 13.21 -10.76
N ARG A 83 3.39 13.14 -9.50
CA ARG A 83 3.85 14.06 -8.44
C ARG A 83 4.85 13.42 -7.48
N TRP A 84 5.03 12.10 -7.50
CA TRP A 84 5.96 11.42 -6.61
C TRP A 84 7.42 11.62 -7.03
N ARG A 85 8.07 12.60 -6.41
CA ARG A 85 9.48 12.91 -6.61
C ARG A 85 10.25 12.61 -5.33
N PHE A 86 10.74 11.38 -5.19
CA PHE A 86 11.36 10.91 -3.95
C PHE A 86 12.55 11.78 -3.53
N ALA A 87 12.54 12.25 -2.28
CA ALA A 87 13.63 13.04 -1.69
C ALA A 87 14.40 12.25 -0.62
N GLY A 88 13.75 11.30 0.06
CA GLY A 88 14.38 10.44 1.06
C GLY A 88 13.38 9.93 2.09
N ASN A 89 13.90 9.17 3.05
CA ASN A 89 13.12 8.62 4.17
C ASN A 89 13.65 9.13 5.50
N LEU A 90 12.75 9.33 6.45
CA LEU A 90 13.07 9.70 7.83
C LEU A 90 12.28 8.86 8.82
N PHE A 91 12.85 8.63 10.00
CA PHE A 91 12.16 7.92 11.07
C PHE A 91 11.48 8.90 12.01
N LEU A 92 10.22 8.61 12.36
CA LEU A 92 9.43 9.34 13.34
C LEU A 92 8.91 8.36 14.39
N MET A 93 9.28 8.57 15.65
CA MET A 93 8.79 7.76 16.76
C MET A 93 7.40 8.25 17.20
N HIS A 94 6.38 7.43 17.00
CA HIS A 94 5.01 7.72 17.40
C HIS A 94 4.64 6.90 18.65
N PRO A 95 4.10 7.52 19.72
CA PRO A 95 3.83 6.82 20.98
C PRO A 95 2.83 5.66 20.82
N GLU A 96 1.86 5.79 19.92
CA GLU A 96 0.82 4.78 19.72
C GLU A 96 1.08 3.85 18.52
N TRP A 97 1.82 4.32 17.51
CA TRP A 97 1.98 3.59 16.24
C TRP A 97 3.35 2.95 16.11
N GLY A 98 4.26 3.24 17.06
CA GLY A 98 5.63 2.78 17.04
C GLY A 98 6.50 3.60 16.10
N GLU A 99 7.54 2.96 15.59
CA GLU A 99 8.44 3.56 14.61
C GLU A 99 7.74 3.69 13.24
N LEU A 100 7.71 4.91 12.72
CA LEU A 100 7.20 5.22 11.39
C LEU A 100 8.37 5.50 10.43
N LEU A 101 8.34 4.91 9.25
CA LEU A 101 9.14 5.38 8.13
C LEU A 101 8.32 6.42 7.37
N VAL A 102 8.86 7.63 7.25
CA VAL A 102 8.19 8.77 6.62
C VAL A 102 8.84 9.02 5.27
N ASP A 103 8.06 8.85 4.21
CA ASP A 103 8.48 9.13 2.84
C ASP A 103 8.41 10.64 2.60
N VAL A 104 9.56 11.25 2.30
CA VAL A 104 9.66 12.67 1.94
C VAL A 104 9.82 12.78 0.43
N ILE A 105 9.07 13.71 -0.16
CA ILE A 105 9.12 14.00 -1.59
C ILE A 105 9.44 15.48 -1.84
N HIS A 106 10.00 15.77 -3.01
CA HIS A 106 10.17 17.12 -3.51
C HIS A 106 8.82 17.69 -3.93
N ASP A 107 8.49 18.86 -3.40
CA ASP A 107 7.33 19.65 -3.78
C ASP A 107 7.74 21.13 -3.83
N PRO A 108 7.88 21.74 -5.02
CA PRO A 108 8.28 23.15 -5.13
C PRO A 108 7.28 24.12 -4.51
N GLU A 109 6.03 23.70 -4.29
CA GLU A 109 4.98 24.48 -3.61
C GLU A 109 4.88 24.17 -2.11
N GLY A 110 5.70 23.22 -1.64
CA GLY A 110 5.79 22.76 -0.27
C GLY A 110 6.76 23.59 0.57
N PRO A 111 6.59 23.62 1.90
CA PRO A 111 7.55 24.26 2.80
C PRO A 111 8.97 23.71 2.60
N GLY A 112 9.94 24.60 2.38
CA GLY A 112 11.32 24.20 2.10
C GLY A 112 11.50 23.32 0.85
N GLY A 113 10.54 23.32 -0.08
CA GLY A 113 10.58 22.49 -1.28
C GLY A 113 10.24 21.02 -1.04
N LEU A 114 9.56 20.70 0.08
CA LEU A 114 9.27 19.33 0.51
C LEU A 114 7.79 19.11 0.83
N ALA A 115 7.36 17.87 0.67
CA ALA A 115 6.08 17.36 1.16
C ALA A 115 6.25 15.95 1.76
N ILE A 116 5.27 15.51 2.56
CA ILE A 116 5.21 14.14 3.07
C ILE A 116 4.40 13.30 2.09
N GLY A 117 5.04 12.31 1.47
CA GLY A 117 4.40 11.38 0.53
C GLY A 117 3.52 10.34 1.24
N GLY A 118 3.97 9.86 2.40
CA GLY A 118 3.22 8.93 3.23
C GLY A 118 4.01 8.44 4.42
N ILE A 119 3.40 7.48 5.15
CA ILE A 119 4.00 6.81 6.29
C ILE A 119 3.84 5.31 6.17
N GLU A 120 4.91 4.58 6.50
CA GLU A 120 4.91 3.14 6.70
C GLU A 120 4.97 2.82 8.19
N TYR A 121 4.13 1.89 8.64
CA TYR A 121 4.05 1.46 10.03
C TYR A 121 5.03 0.30 10.27
N LEU A 122 6.30 0.59 10.52
CA LEU A 122 7.35 -0.44 10.54
C LEU A 122 7.15 -1.53 11.58
N ASP A 123 6.58 -1.23 12.74
CA ASP A 123 6.25 -2.26 13.73
C ASP A 123 5.19 -3.24 13.22
N ARG A 124 4.28 -2.80 12.33
CA ARG A 124 3.34 -3.69 11.65
C ARG A 124 4.04 -4.52 10.59
N VAL A 125 4.91 -3.92 9.79
CA VAL A 125 5.71 -4.63 8.76
C VAL A 125 6.55 -5.73 9.40
N ARG A 126 7.28 -5.40 10.47
CA ARG A 126 8.09 -6.34 11.24
C ARG A 126 7.23 -7.50 11.76
N ARG A 127 6.04 -7.23 12.29
CA ARG A 127 5.12 -8.30 12.72
C ARG A 127 4.63 -9.16 11.56
N SER A 128 4.29 -8.57 10.41
CA SER A 128 3.84 -9.31 9.23
C SER A 128 4.94 -10.23 8.70
N VAL A 129 6.16 -9.72 8.53
CA VAL A 129 7.33 -10.51 8.10
C VAL A 129 7.62 -11.65 9.07
N MET A 130 7.53 -11.40 10.39
CA MET A 130 7.75 -12.45 11.40
C MET A 130 6.61 -13.47 11.45
N ALA A 131 5.37 -13.07 11.11
CA ALA A 131 4.25 -13.99 10.99
C ALA A 131 4.35 -14.88 9.73
N GLU A 132 4.82 -14.33 8.62
CA GLU A 132 5.06 -15.05 7.37
C GLU A 132 6.29 -15.97 7.45
N ASN A 133 7.34 -15.55 8.18
CA ASN A 133 8.56 -16.34 8.41
C ASN A 133 8.46 -17.30 9.60
N ARG A 134 7.29 -17.40 10.26
CA ARG A 134 7.00 -18.59 11.06
C ARG A 134 6.80 -19.75 10.07
N GLU A 135 7.88 -20.46 9.78
CA GLU A 135 7.75 -21.85 9.32
C GLU A 135 6.71 -22.54 10.21
N PRO A 136 5.79 -23.35 9.65
CA PRO A 136 5.02 -24.25 10.48
C PRO A 136 6.03 -25.18 11.15
N TYR A 137 6.30 -24.93 12.43
CA TYR A 137 7.05 -25.84 13.28
C TYR A 137 6.31 -27.18 13.25
N TRP A 138 6.79 -28.10 12.41
CA TRP A 138 6.41 -29.49 12.44
C TRP A 138 7.27 -30.11 13.53
N PRO A 139 6.74 -30.43 14.73
CA PRO A 139 7.53 -31.15 15.71
C PRO A 139 8.01 -32.45 15.07
N ALA A 140 9.32 -32.70 15.16
CA ALA A 140 9.90 -33.97 14.77
C ALA A 140 9.40 -35.07 15.72
N GLY A 141 8.74 -36.09 15.17
CA GLY A 141 8.26 -37.28 15.89
C GLY A 141 6.90 -37.05 16.56
N ASP A 142 5.84 -37.80 16.27
CA ASP A 142 5.80 -39.26 16.18
C ASP A 142 4.99 -39.77 14.97
N ALA A 143 5.38 -40.95 14.49
CA ALA A 143 4.69 -41.69 13.45
C ALA A 143 3.24 -42.01 13.82
N VAL A 144 2.30 -41.66 12.94
CA VAL A 144 0.93 -42.21 12.93
C VAL A 144 0.57 -42.59 11.48
N PRO A 145 -0.07 -43.75 11.23
CA PRO A 145 -0.12 -44.34 9.91
C PRO A 145 -1.11 -43.64 8.97
N THR A 146 -0.81 -43.76 7.68
CA THR A 146 -1.61 -43.38 6.51
C THR A 146 -3.10 -43.69 6.64
N SER A 147 -3.94 -42.66 6.61
CA SER A 147 -5.33 -42.75 6.11
C SER A 147 -5.96 -41.36 5.91
N ALA A 148 -6.39 -41.10 4.67
CA ALA A 148 -7.34 -40.09 4.21
C ALA A 148 -7.06 -38.59 4.51
N ALA A 149 -6.67 -37.85 3.46
CA ALA A 149 -6.61 -36.39 3.47
C ALA A 149 -8.03 -35.76 3.56
N PRO A 150 -8.26 -34.73 4.40
CA PRO A 150 -9.45 -33.89 4.29
C PRO A 150 -9.29 -32.90 3.12
N PRO A 151 -10.40 -32.54 2.43
CA PRO A 151 -10.35 -31.66 1.26
C PRO A 151 -9.92 -30.25 1.63
N ARG A 152 -8.98 -29.70 0.85
CA ARG A 152 -8.61 -28.29 0.87
C ARG A 152 -9.83 -27.43 0.52
N ALA A 153 -10.38 -26.72 1.50
CA ALA A 153 -11.19 -25.55 1.21
C ALA A 153 -10.28 -24.48 0.56
N GLN A 154 -10.40 -24.32 -0.76
CA GLN A 154 -9.80 -23.20 -1.47
C GLN A 154 -10.62 -21.94 -1.15
N LEU A 155 -10.12 -21.11 -0.25
CA LEU A 155 -10.56 -19.72 -0.15
C LEU A 155 -10.07 -19.00 -1.41
N ARG A 156 -10.96 -18.78 -2.37
CA ARG A 156 -10.69 -17.90 -3.52
C ARG A 156 -10.79 -16.45 -3.05
N ILE A 157 -9.68 -15.90 -2.57
CA ILE A 157 -9.50 -14.45 -2.56
C ILE A 157 -9.07 -14.07 -3.98
N VAL A 158 -9.94 -13.38 -4.72
CA VAL A 158 -9.58 -12.77 -6.00
C VAL A 158 -8.65 -11.61 -5.68
N HIS A 159 -7.37 -11.78 -5.98
CA HIS A 159 -6.40 -10.68 -6.05
C HIS A 159 -6.89 -9.66 -7.08
N VAL A 160 -7.27 -8.46 -6.64
CA VAL A 160 -7.32 -7.27 -7.51
C VAL A 160 -6.08 -6.41 -7.24
N GLY A 161 -4.93 -7.08 -7.14
CA GLY A 161 -3.63 -6.43 -7.05
C GLY A 161 -3.05 -6.22 -8.45
N ASN A 162 -3.00 -4.96 -8.90
CA ASN A 162 -2.01 -4.41 -9.84
C ASN A 162 -1.81 -5.04 -11.25
N VAL A 163 -2.67 -5.92 -11.77
CA VAL A 163 -2.50 -6.46 -13.15
C VAL A 163 -3.16 -5.59 -14.25
N ALA A 164 -3.97 -4.60 -13.89
CA ALA A 164 -4.79 -3.88 -14.89
C ALA A 164 -4.03 -2.84 -15.74
N ARG A 165 -2.82 -2.42 -15.35
CA ARG A 165 -2.12 -1.32 -16.08
C ARG A 165 -1.40 -1.75 -17.36
N ASP A 166 -0.95 -3.00 -17.47
CA ASP A 166 -0.10 -3.44 -18.59
C ASP A 166 -0.87 -4.11 -19.75
N ARG A 167 -2.20 -4.22 -19.68
CA ARG A 167 -2.97 -5.02 -20.66
C ARG A 167 -3.87 -4.22 -21.60
N CYS A 168 -3.92 -2.90 -21.46
CA CYS A 168 -4.59 -2.03 -22.41
C CYS A 168 -3.64 -1.66 -23.56
N VAL A 169 -3.28 -2.63 -24.40
CA VAL A 169 -2.64 -2.32 -25.70
C VAL A 169 -3.76 -2.09 -26.71
N HIS A 170 -4.06 -0.82 -26.99
CA HIS A 170 -4.87 -0.46 -28.15
C HIS A 170 -4.15 -0.92 -29.41
N ARG A 171 -4.65 -1.98 -30.05
CA ARG A 171 -4.32 -2.28 -31.45
C ARG A 171 -5.34 -1.56 -32.31
N PRO A 172 -4.96 -0.57 -33.15
CA PRO A 172 -5.90 0.01 -34.09
C PRO A 172 -6.36 -1.07 -35.09
N PRO A 173 -7.62 -1.04 -35.54
CA PRO A 173 -8.06 -1.91 -36.61
C PRO A 173 -7.29 -1.55 -37.88
N GLY A 174 -6.84 -2.58 -38.59
CA GLY A 174 -5.98 -2.45 -39.76
C GLY A 174 -6.54 -1.51 -40.83
N VAL A 175 -5.63 -0.67 -41.33
CA VAL A 175 -5.62 -0.12 -42.68
C VAL A 175 -4.27 -0.49 -43.28
#